data_AF-A0A8J6RSW4-F1
#
_entry.id   AF-A0A8J6RSW4-F1
#
_cell.length_a   1.000
_cell.length_b   1.000
_cell.length_c   1.000
_cell.angle_alpha   90.00
_cell.angle_beta   90.00
_cell.angle_gamma   90.00
#
_symmetry.space_group_name_H-M   'P 1'
#
loop_
_entity.id
_entity.type
_entity.pdbx_description
1 polymer ?
#
loop_
_entity_poly.entity_id
_entity_poly.type
_entity_poly.pdbx_seq_one_letter_code
_entity_poly.pdbx_strand_id
1 'polypeptide(L)'
;MPEDAGKKKFIKDFLQRVKAGEGFIEDIWIERVVRLPGSTGEGSTARSLSGRTVNNITELLEDDLKHGFDEGYFTFRFVAALVGSGKTSLLTYLHELTKTKLTYEKFSVVSRFQLSDLLTTGGSHRFSVKLYCYILAQTFWGLLNSSSLPIQNKAKNILSDYLEQAEVIQLTSATKFMPFRSKFSSYFAKSEVVFEEFFFEVIHEISKIEPRFTFAYLIDELDSLQNFPNELQETRSLIKALIKRAFQKFSSKIRILIYLVGTSNNIETFISEDSVIESLVGHLVINLNKGYGNEFEMIRTKIDERIEGAFKGYKNFSQAWQEIKRIPLNPAQTLRRFCQEYATAVLEIHEKYFKEEPEKSFEGNARELVEAQCRQKWENYLSQKSYTLSSVSTTTVLEGHAFDCYIELHHNNSCIARGFGEAKNYELLSSHLETIKQWLEDVKFKPSDTDGRPSDLAFMIAPSCPSLLQRKLELKNIYFVQTNKVVSPPITGNEPEPQPSSVDINTAEKNLIVNAFKGTGIKGTTVDRFIKLRISKDYKNLDEFASDLKLTQNVKEKLQKKVDQGKIRFL
;
A
#
# COMPACT_ATOMS: atom_id res chain seq x y z
N MET A 1 1.47 -20.81 24.52
CA MET A 1 1.90 -19.43 24.85
C MET A 1 1.29 -18.50 23.82
N PRO A 2 0.28 -17.68 24.17
CA PRO A 2 -0.34 -16.76 23.24
C PRO A 2 0.13 -15.34 23.58
N GLU A 3 1.23 -14.87 22.98
CA GLU A 3 1.71 -13.50 23.24
C GLU A 3 2.45 -12.86 22.06
N ASP A 4 2.03 -13.17 20.83
CA ASP A 4 2.49 -12.45 19.62
C ASP A 4 1.39 -11.61 18.95
N ALA A 5 0.12 -11.76 19.34
CA ALA A 5 -0.97 -10.90 18.86
C ALA A 5 -0.88 -9.45 19.41
N GLY A 6 -0.12 -9.25 20.50
CA GLY A 6 0.03 -7.95 21.17
C GLY A 6 1.40 -7.26 21.00
N LYS A 7 2.41 -7.92 20.41
CA LYS A 7 3.76 -7.37 20.22
C LYS A 7 3.98 -6.95 18.76
N LYS A 8 3.15 -6.05 18.24
CA LYS A 8 3.45 -5.32 16.99
C LYS A 8 4.59 -4.33 17.28
N LYS A 9 5.82 -4.83 17.21
CA LYS A 9 7.09 -4.15 17.50
C LYS A 9 7.51 -3.28 16.31
N PHE A 10 7.08 -2.02 16.15
CA PHE A 10 7.34 -1.32 14.87
C PHE A 10 7.48 0.22 14.86
N ILE A 11 7.55 0.98 15.97
CA ILE A 11 7.87 2.44 15.87
C ILE A 11 9.27 2.69 15.34
N LYS A 12 10.29 2.02 15.89
CA LYS A 12 11.67 2.18 15.40
C LYS A 12 11.79 1.80 13.92
N ASP A 13 11.22 0.65 13.55
CA ASP A 13 11.21 0.15 12.17
C ASP A 13 10.35 1.04 11.24
N PHE A 14 9.27 1.63 11.74
CA PHE A 14 8.50 2.65 11.03
C PHE A 14 9.34 3.89 10.78
N LEU A 15 9.98 4.47 11.81
CA LEU A 15 10.84 5.65 11.67
C LEU A 15 12.05 5.37 10.77
N GLN A 16 12.62 4.16 10.82
CA GLN A 16 13.69 3.74 9.90
C GLN A 16 13.20 3.65 8.45
N ARG A 17 11.98 3.15 8.21
CA ARG A 17 11.36 3.15 6.88
C ARG A 17 11.06 4.56 6.38
N VAL A 18 10.46 5.39 7.22
CA VAL A 18 10.21 6.81 6.89
C VAL A 18 11.52 7.53 6.60
N LYS A 19 12.57 7.28 7.37
CA LYS A 19 13.91 7.84 7.14
C LYS A 19 14.49 7.45 5.78
N ALA A 20 14.24 6.22 5.31
CA ALA A 20 14.61 5.80 3.95
C ALA A 20 13.73 6.46 2.86
N GLY A 21 12.51 6.87 3.22
CA GLY A 21 11.57 7.56 2.35
C GLY A 21 10.88 6.65 1.32
N GLU A 22 11.10 5.33 1.39
CA GLU A 22 10.51 4.33 0.50
C GLU A 22 9.12 3.93 0.97
N GLY A 23 8.13 4.04 0.08
CA GLY A 23 6.73 3.66 0.32
C GLY A 23 5.92 4.65 1.16
N PHE A 24 6.50 5.79 1.58
CA PHE A 24 5.82 6.79 2.41
C PHE A 24 5.56 8.11 1.65
N ILE A 25 6.42 8.44 0.69
CA ILE A 25 6.40 9.72 -0.03
C ILE A 25 5.71 9.55 -1.39
N GLU A 26 5.73 8.33 -1.92
CA GLU A 26 5.11 7.93 -3.17
C GLU A 26 3.63 8.26 -3.22
N ASP A 27 2.90 7.94 -2.16
CA ASP A 27 1.47 8.25 -2.04
C ASP A 27 1.20 9.76 -2.03
N ILE A 28 2.13 10.55 -1.48
CA ILE A 28 2.03 12.01 -1.45
C ILE A 28 2.23 12.57 -2.86
N TRP A 29 3.19 12.02 -3.61
CA TRP A 29 3.48 12.48 -4.96
C TRP A 29 2.37 12.17 -5.95
N ILE A 30 1.76 10.99 -5.91
CA ILE A 30 0.69 10.62 -6.85
C ILE A 30 -0.63 11.37 -6.57
N GLU A 31 -0.85 11.80 -5.33
CA GLU A 31 -2.01 12.61 -4.95
C GLU A 31 -1.78 14.11 -5.12
N ARG A 32 -0.62 14.52 -5.68
CA ARG A 32 -0.36 15.93 -5.98
C ARG A 32 -1.38 16.50 -6.95
N VAL A 33 -1.81 17.71 -6.63
CA VAL A 33 -2.75 18.47 -7.44
C VAL A 33 -2.18 18.69 -8.85
N VAL A 34 -3.01 18.41 -9.85
CA VAL A 34 -2.81 18.80 -11.24
C VAL A 34 -3.65 20.04 -11.51
N ARG A 35 -3.04 21.04 -12.15
CA ARG A 35 -3.65 22.33 -12.47
C ARG A 35 -3.59 22.60 -13.96
N LEU A 36 -4.46 23.48 -14.42
CA LEU A 36 -4.42 23.96 -15.79
C LEU A 36 -3.16 24.81 -16.05
N PRO A 37 -2.50 24.68 -17.21
CA PRO A 37 -1.40 25.57 -17.59
C PRO A 37 -1.77 27.04 -17.50
N GLY A 38 -0.89 27.85 -16.89
CA GLY A 38 -1.12 29.29 -16.68
C GLY A 38 -1.92 29.65 -15.44
N SER A 39 -2.41 28.66 -14.67
CA SER A 39 -3.04 28.92 -13.37
C SER A 39 -2.00 29.21 -12.28
N THR A 40 -2.36 30.06 -11.33
CA THR A 40 -1.48 30.42 -10.20
C THR A 40 -1.51 29.35 -9.11
N GLY A 41 -0.35 29.00 -8.55
CA GLY A 41 -0.18 28.22 -7.33
C GLY A 41 0.51 26.85 -7.51
N GLU A 42 0.62 26.09 -6.42
CA GLU A 42 1.41 24.85 -6.32
C GLU A 42 0.70 23.63 -6.93
N GLY A 43 1.28 23.02 -7.97
CA GLY A 43 0.76 21.80 -8.61
C GLY A 43 1.51 21.44 -9.90
N SER A 44 1.28 20.23 -10.41
CA SER A 44 1.74 19.85 -11.76
C SER A 44 0.83 20.52 -12.80
N THR A 45 1.37 20.99 -13.92
CA THR A 45 0.60 21.68 -14.98
C THR A 45 0.30 20.80 -16.19
N ALA A 46 0.47 19.48 -16.07
CA ALA A 46 0.25 18.56 -17.18
C ALA A 46 -1.21 18.55 -17.64
N ARG A 47 -1.44 18.65 -18.96
CA ARG A 47 -2.80 18.56 -19.53
C ARG A 47 -3.26 17.10 -19.66
N SER A 48 -4.56 16.85 -19.46
CA SER A 48 -5.22 15.59 -19.86
C SER A 48 -5.09 15.36 -21.36
N LEU A 49 -4.80 14.12 -21.77
CA LEU A 49 -4.77 13.75 -23.20
C LEU A 49 -6.17 13.54 -23.75
N SER A 50 -7.11 13.06 -22.92
CA SER A 50 -8.51 12.86 -23.32
C SER A 50 -9.38 14.12 -23.19
N GLY A 51 -8.80 15.27 -22.81
CA GLY A 51 -9.52 16.53 -22.58
C GLY A 51 -10.41 16.54 -21.34
N ARG A 52 -10.24 15.58 -20.43
CA ARG A 52 -11.01 15.48 -19.18
C ARG A 52 -10.45 16.39 -18.11
N THR A 53 -11.29 16.77 -17.16
CA THR A 53 -10.83 17.42 -15.93
C THR A 53 -10.06 16.39 -15.10
N VAL A 54 -8.85 16.76 -14.69
CA VAL A 54 -7.93 15.95 -13.89
C VAL A 54 -7.48 16.79 -12.71
N ASN A 55 -7.68 16.28 -11.51
CA ASN A 55 -7.45 16.99 -10.25
C ASN A 55 -6.12 16.62 -9.60
N ASN A 56 -5.60 15.42 -9.84
CA ASN A 56 -4.34 14.93 -9.29
C ASN A 56 -3.55 14.07 -10.28
N ILE A 57 -2.31 13.69 -9.92
CA ILE A 57 -1.44 12.89 -10.79
C ILE A 57 -2.03 11.47 -10.98
N THR A 58 -2.65 10.87 -9.96
CA THR A 58 -3.33 9.57 -10.10
C THR A 58 -4.38 9.59 -11.23
N GLU A 59 -5.30 10.55 -11.21
CA GLU A 59 -6.31 10.74 -12.26
C GLU A 59 -5.68 11.01 -13.63
N LEU A 60 -4.54 11.72 -13.69
CA LEU A 60 -3.79 11.94 -14.93
C LEU A 60 -3.25 10.65 -15.51
N LEU A 61 -2.63 9.81 -14.69
CA LEU A 61 -2.07 8.52 -15.12
C LEU A 61 -3.19 7.58 -15.57
N GLU A 62 -4.34 7.61 -14.91
CA GLU A 62 -5.52 6.85 -15.31
C GLU A 62 -6.12 7.32 -16.63
N ASP A 63 -6.16 8.64 -16.85
CA ASP A 63 -6.55 9.23 -18.13
C ASP A 63 -5.60 8.80 -19.25
N ASP A 64 -4.30 8.83 -19.00
CA ASP A 64 -3.28 8.39 -19.97
C ASP A 64 -3.38 6.90 -20.30
N LEU A 65 -3.63 6.05 -19.28
CA LEU A 65 -3.88 4.62 -19.47
C LEU A 65 -5.16 4.40 -20.25
N LYS A 66 -6.23 5.15 -19.99
CA LYS A 66 -7.46 5.06 -20.76
C LYS A 66 -7.22 5.47 -22.22
N HIS A 67 -6.57 6.60 -22.46
CA HIS A 67 -6.25 7.11 -23.79
C HIS A 67 -5.42 6.09 -24.61
N GLY A 68 -4.42 5.48 -23.97
CA GLY A 68 -3.55 4.49 -24.61
C GLY A 68 -4.15 3.08 -24.73
N PHE A 69 -4.59 2.49 -23.61
CA PHE A 69 -5.03 1.10 -23.53
C PHE A 69 -6.51 0.89 -23.85
N ASP A 70 -7.40 1.83 -23.53
CA ASP A 70 -8.82 1.65 -23.84
C ASP A 70 -9.12 2.21 -25.25
N GLU A 71 -8.77 3.48 -25.49
CA GLU A 71 -9.15 4.22 -26.70
C GLU A 71 -8.21 4.01 -27.90
N GLY A 72 -7.01 3.50 -27.63
CA GLY A 72 -6.05 3.05 -28.63
C GLY A 72 -5.26 4.15 -29.31
N TYR A 73 -5.01 5.25 -28.59
CA TYR A 73 -4.23 6.37 -29.08
C TYR A 73 -2.78 6.35 -28.61
N PHE A 74 -1.93 7.07 -29.34
CA PHE A 74 -0.55 7.32 -28.96
C PHE A 74 -0.50 8.21 -27.71
N THR A 75 0.18 7.74 -26.67
CA THR A 75 0.35 8.45 -25.41
C THR A 75 1.84 8.72 -25.17
N PHE A 76 2.22 9.98 -24.99
CA PHE A 76 3.60 10.36 -24.68
C PHE A 76 3.64 11.37 -23.53
N ARG A 77 4.51 11.13 -22.55
CA ARG A 77 4.76 12.04 -21.42
C ARG A 77 6.24 12.21 -21.15
N PHE A 78 6.61 13.45 -20.83
CA PHE A 78 7.81 13.71 -20.06
C PHE A 78 7.47 13.79 -18.57
N VAL A 79 8.35 13.27 -17.73
CA VAL A 79 8.31 13.51 -16.28
C VAL A 79 9.58 14.24 -15.88
N ALA A 80 9.40 15.48 -15.43
CA ALA A 80 10.44 16.37 -14.96
C ALA A 80 10.41 16.42 -13.43
N ALA A 81 11.49 16.04 -12.76
CA ALA A 81 11.54 16.01 -11.31
C ALA A 81 12.82 16.63 -10.74
N LEU A 82 12.74 17.25 -9.57
CA LEU A 82 13.97 17.52 -8.80
C LEU A 82 14.58 16.21 -8.30
N VAL A 83 15.91 16.17 -8.12
CA VAL A 83 16.61 15.00 -7.58
C VAL A 83 15.99 14.60 -6.23
N GLY A 84 15.58 13.33 -6.10
CA GLY A 84 14.90 12.83 -4.90
C GLY A 84 13.40 13.15 -4.81
N SER A 85 12.78 13.65 -5.89
CA SER A 85 11.34 13.98 -5.96
C SER A 85 10.49 12.90 -6.64
N GLY A 86 10.94 11.64 -6.62
CA GLY A 86 10.05 10.51 -6.89
C GLY A 86 9.88 10.06 -8.32
N LYS A 87 10.72 10.52 -9.23
CA LYS A 87 10.66 10.21 -10.66
C LYS A 87 10.54 8.69 -10.95
N THR A 88 11.41 7.91 -10.33
CA THR A 88 11.42 6.44 -10.43
C THR A 88 10.19 5.81 -9.78
N SER A 89 9.71 6.40 -8.67
CA SER A 89 8.53 5.91 -7.97
C SER A 89 7.25 6.12 -8.78
N LEU A 90 7.12 7.25 -9.51
CA LEU A 90 6.00 7.49 -10.42
C LEU A 90 5.98 6.45 -11.54
N LEU A 91 7.13 6.11 -12.13
CA LEU A 91 7.21 5.03 -13.12
C LEU A 91 6.86 3.66 -12.53
N THR A 92 7.30 3.37 -11.30
CA THR A 92 6.87 2.16 -10.57
C THR A 92 5.36 2.14 -10.43
N TYR A 93 4.77 3.25 -10.01
CA TYR A 93 3.34 3.38 -9.81
C TYR A 93 2.55 3.16 -11.10
N LEU A 94 2.96 3.80 -12.20
CA LEU A 94 2.34 3.61 -13.51
C LEU A 94 2.43 2.16 -14.00
N HIS A 95 3.60 1.51 -13.81
CA HIS A 95 3.76 0.10 -14.12
C HIS A 95 2.80 -0.78 -13.28
N GLU A 96 2.61 -0.47 -12.01
CA GLU A 96 1.64 -1.20 -11.19
C GLU A 96 0.20 -0.92 -11.61
N LEU A 97 -0.13 0.31 -12.02
CA LEU A 97 -1.45 0.63 -12.59
C LEU A 97 -1.75 -0.16 -13.86
N THR A 98 -0.76 -0.44 -14.73
CA THR A 98 -0.99 -1.30 -15.91
C THR A 98 -1.40 -2.73 -15.56
N LYS A 99 -1.21 -3.16 -14.31
CA LYS A 99 -1.62 -4.48 -13.82
C LYS A 99 -2.98 -4.44 -13.12
N THR A 100 -3.57 -3.26 -12.94
CA THR A 100 -4.84 -3.11 -12.19
C THR A 100 -6.09 -3.51 -12.99
N LYS A 101 -5.98 -3.72 -14.31
CA LYS A 101 -7.04 -4.30 -15.14
C LYS A 101 -6.53 -5.56 -15.84
N LEU A 102 -7.32 -6.64 -15.76
CA LEU A 102 -7.01 -7.91 -16.42
C LEU A 102 -6.80 -7.75 -17.94
N THR A 103 -7.52 -6.83 -18.57
CA THR A 103 -7.37 -6.53 -20.00
C THR A 103 -6.01 -5.93 -20.32
N TYR A 104 -5.51 -5.03 -19.47
CA TYR A 104 -4.20 -4.42 -19.65
C TYR A 104 -3.09 -5.46 -19.47
N GLU A 105 -3.18 -6.25 -18.40
CA GLU A 105 -2.23 -7.31 -18.11
C GLU A 105 -2.14 -8.36 -19.23
N LYS A 106 -3.29 -8.77 -19.80
CA LYS A 106 -3.34 -9.79 -20.87
C LYS A 106 -2.95 -9.27 -22.26
N PHE A 107 -3.19 -7.99 -22.54
CA PHE A 107 -3.06 -7.41 -23.87
C PHE A 107 -2.04 -6.27 -23.89
N SER A 108 -0.89 -6.46 -23.26
CA SER A 108 0.20 -5.51 -23.39
C SER A 108 1.59 -6.12 -23.22
N VAL A 109 2.58 -5.40 -23.73
CA VAL A 109 3.96 -5.51 -23.26
C VAL A 109 4.30 -4.20 -22.57
N VAL A 110 4.61 -4.28 -21.27
CA VAL A 110 5.07 -3.14 -20.48
C VAL A 110 6.53 -3.33 -20.13
N SER A 111 7.38 -2.44 -20.64
CA SER A 111 8.83 -2.50 -20.48
C SER A 111 9.32 -1.28 -19.73
N ARG A 112 10.09 -1.51 -18.66
CA ARG A 112 10.73 -0.46 -17.89
C ARG A 112 12.24 -0.65 -17.91
N PHE A 113 12.97 0.42 -18.20
CA PHE A 113 14.43 0.40 -18.23
C PHE A 113 15.03 1.79 -18.05
N GLN A 114 16.33 1.85 -17.83
CA GLN A 114 17.07 3.10 -17.63
C GLN A 114 17.97 3.36 -18.85
N LEU A 115 18.14 4.62 -19.24
CA LEU A 115 19.03 4.97 -20.36
C LEU A 115 20.51 4.71 -20.03
N SER A 116 20.89 4.72 -18.76
CA SER A 116 22.23 4.39 -18.29
C SER A 116 22.64 2.94 -18.61
N ASP A 117 21.68 2.01 -18.70
CA ASP A 117 21.93 0.62 -19.14
C ASP A 117 22.58 0.55 -20.52
N LEU A 118 22.28 1.54 -21.38
CA LEU A 118 22.75 1.58 -22.77
C LEU A 118 24.17 2.14 -22.89
N LEU A 119 24.59 2.97 -21.93
CA LEU A 119 25.93 3.56 -21.90
C LEU A 119 27.02 2.52 -21.66
N THR A 120 26.71 1.49 -20.86
CA THR A 120 27.65 0.40 -20.53
C THR A 120 27.69 -0.71 -21.58
N THR A 121 26.77 -0.68 -22.55
CA THR A 121 26.69 -1.69 -23.59
C THR A 121 27.77 -1.45 -24.64
N GLY A 122 28.79 -2.30 -24.68
CA GLY A 122 29.89 -2.26 -25.65
C GLY A 122 29.42 -2.41 -27.10
N GLY A 123 30.18 -1.85 -28.04
CA GLY A 123 29.91 -1.88 -29.49
C GLY A 123 30.02 -0.51 -30.15
N SER A 124 30.41 -0.50 -31.43
CA SER A 124 30.62 0.72 -32.25
C SER A 124 29.34 1.32 -32.83
N HIS A 125 28.18 0.75 -32.52
CA HIS A 125 26.90 1.25 -33.02
C HIS A 125 26.53 2.59 -32.38
N ARG A 126 25.86 3.42 -33.18
CA ARG A 126 25.20 4.66 -32.73
C ARG A 126 24.23 4.39 -31.58
N PHE A 127 24.07 5.36 -30.68
CA PHE A 127 23.23 5.21 -29.48
C PHE A 127 21.76 4.94 -29.82
N SER A 128 21.25 5.59 -30.86
CA SER A 128 19.92 5.36 -31.45
C SER A 128 19.67 3.89 -31.80
N VAL A 129 20.65 3.21 -32.40
CA VAL A 129 20.57 1.76 -32.70
C VAL A 129 20.53 0.95 -31.41
N LYS A 130 21.38 1.28 -30.44
CA LYS A 130 21.37 0.60 -29.12
C LYS A 130 20.01 0.72 -28.44
N LEU A 131 19.41 1.92 -28.46
CA LEU A 131 18.10 2.18 -27.86
C LEU A 131 16.99 1.40 -28.57
N TYR A 132 16.92 1.40 -29.91
CA TYR A 132 15.93 0.60 -30.63
C TYR A 132 16.10 -0.90 -30.41
N CYS A 133 17.33 -1.42 -30.49
CA CYS A 133 17.61 -2.83 -30.20
C CYS A 133 17.15 -3.22 -28.80
N TYR A 134 17.35 -2.35 -27.81
CA TYR A 134 16.90 -2.61 -26.44
C TYR A 134 15.37 -2.64 -26.35
N ILE A 135 14.68 -1.64 -26.92
CA ILE A 135 13.21 -1.57 -26.97
C ILE A 135 12.63 -2.81 -27.66
N LEU A 136 13.19 -3.21 -28.80
CA LEU A 136 12.74 -4.37 -29.56
C LEU A 136 13.03 -5.67 -28.83
N ALA A 137 14.21 -5.83 -28.21
CA ALA A 137 14.53 -7.01 -27.42
C ALA A 137 13.54 -7.19 -26.25
N GLN A 138 13.21 -6.11 -25.54
CA GLN A 138 12.19 -6.14 -24.49
C GLN A 138 10.80 -6.51 -25.05
N THR A 139 10.46 -5.92 -26.21
CA THR A 139 9.20 -6.17 -26.91
C THR A 139 9.05 -7.64 -27.29
N PHE A 140 10.01 -8.20 -28.02
CA PHE A 140 9.99 -9.60 -28.43
C PHE A 140 10.05 -10.56 -27.24
N TRP A 141 10.80 -10.23 -26.19
CA TRP A 141 10.81 -11.02 -24.97
C TRP A 141 9.40 -11.13 -24.35
N GLY A 142 8.68 -10.01 -24.24
CA GLY A 142 7.30 -10.00 -23.75
C GLY A 142 6.31 -10.72 -24.67
N LEU A 143 6.43 -10.53 -25.99
CA LEU A 143 5.58 -11.19 -26.99
C LEU A 143 5.76 -12.72 -26.96
N LEU A 144 6.99 -13.21 -26.76
CA LEU A 144 7.30 -14.63 -26.79
C LEU A 144 6.96 -15.36 -25.49
N ASN A 145 7.10 -14.71 -24.33
CA ASN A 145 7.00 -15.38 -23.02
C ASN A 145 5.71 -15.09 -22.25
N SER A 146 5.01 -14.00 -22.55
CA SER A 146 3.90 -13.51 -21.71
C SER A 146 2.61 -13.26 -22.49
N SER A 147 2.59 -13.55 -23.80
CA SER A 147 1.42 -13.34 -24.66
C SER A 147 0.74 -14.65 -25.06
N SER A 148 -0.44 -14.56 -25.68
CA SER A 148 -1.17 -15.72 -26.19
C SER A 148 -0.44 -16.41 -27.35
N LEU A 149 -0.74 -17.70 -27.59
CA LEU A 149 -0.08 -18.50 -28.63
C LEU A 149 -0.13 -17.85 -30.04
N PRO A 150 -1.24 -17.23 -30.51
CA PRO A 150 -1.27 -16.52 -31.78
C PRO A 150 -0.25 -15.37 -31.86
N ILE A 151 -0.09 -14.61 -30.78
CA ILE A 151 0.86 -13.50 -30.69
C ILE A 151 2.29 -14.02 -30.68
N GLN A 152 2.56 -15.07 -29.92
CA GLN A 152 3.88 -15.72 -29.90
C GLN A 152 4.28 -16.22 -31.29
N ASN A 153 3.37 -16.89 -32.00
CA ASN A 153 3.64 -17.39 -33.35
C ASN A 153 3.92 -16.25 -34.33
N LYS A 154 3.16 -15.15 -34.25
CA LYS A 154 3.42 -13.99 -35.11
C LYS A 154 4.75 -13.33 -34.80
N ALA A 155 5.11 -13.18 -33.53
CA ALA A 155 6.41 -12.65 -33.13
C ALA A 155 7.56 -13.52 -33.67
N LYS A 156 7.42 -14.86 -33.64
CA LYS A 156 8.40 -15.77 -34.25
C LYS A 156 8.50 -15.58 -35.76
N ASN A 157 7.37 -15.47 -36.46
CA ASN A 157 7.37 -15.26 -37.90
C ASN A 157 8.06 -13.94 -38.28
N ILE A 158 7.76 -12.85 -37.55
CA ILE A 158 8.44 -11.57 -37.77
C ILE A 158 9.95 -11.72 -37.58
N LEU A 159 10.43 -12.45 -36.56
CA LEU A 159 11.87 -12.70 -36.40
C LEU A 159 12.46 -13.52 -37.56
N SER A 160 11.73 -14.52 -38.06
CA SER A 160 12.15 -15.34 -39.21
C SER A 160 12.23 -14.57 -40.52
N ASP A 161 11.53 -13.44 -40.65
CA ASP A 161 11.63 -12.56 -41.82
C ASP A 161 12.97 -11.79 -41.86
N TYR A 162 13.64 -11.64 -40.71
CA TYR A 162 14.85 -10.83 -40.57
C TYR A 162 16.10 -11.62 -40.16
N LEU A 163 15.94 -12.80 -39.58
CA LEU A 163 17.02 -13.62 -39.02
C LEU A 163 17.03 -15.02 -39.62
N GLU A 164 18.19 -15.67 -39.59
CA GLU A 164 18.28 -17.06 -40.00
C GLU A 164 17.53 -17.98 -39.03
N GLN A 165 16.97 -19.09 -39.53
CA GLN A 165 16.17 -19.99 -38.71
C GLN A 165 16.93 -20.53 -37.48
N ALA A 166 18.25 -20.75 -37.61
CA ALA A 166 19.10 -21.15 -36.50
C ALA A 166 19.18 -20.09 -35.40
N GLU A 167 19.22 -18.80 -35.77
CA GLU A 167 19.25 -17.67 -34.85
C GLU A 167 17.90 -17.51 -34.13
N VAL A 168 16.78 -17.65 -34.86
CA VAL A 168 15.43 -17.61 -34.29
C VAL A 168 15.23 -18.74 -33.26
N ILE A 169 15.70 -19.96 -33.56
CA ILE A 169 15.65 -21.09 -32.61
C ILE A 169 16.49 -20.75 -31.36
N GLN A 170 17.67 -20.16 -31.52
CA GLN A 170 18.53 -19.78 -30.40
C GLN A 170 17.98 -18.63 -29.55
N LEU A 171 17.22 -17.71 -30.13
CA LEU A 171 16.50 -16.66 -29.41
C LEU A 171 15.31 -17.24 -28.64
N THR A 172 14.45 -17.98 -29.33
CA THR A 172 13.20 -18.51 -28.76
C THR A 172 13.42 -19.60 -27.71
N SER A 173 14.60 -20.21 -27.66
CA SER A 173 15.00 -21.16 -26.61
C SER A 173 15.60 -20.50 -25.36
N ALA A 174 15.82 -19.18 -25.36
CA ALA A 174 16.39 -18.50 -24.20
C ALA A 174 15.40 -18.46 -23.03
N THR A 175 15.83 -18.94 -21.86
CA THR A 175 15.02 -18.98 -20.62
C THR A 175 15.16 -17.72 -19.76
N LYS A 176 16.12 -16.86 -20.07
CA LYS A 176 16.41 -15.61 -19.34
C LYS A 176 16.54 -14.45 -20.31
N PHE A 177 16.09 -13.27 -19.87
CA PHE A 177 16.12 -12.06 -20.67
C PHE A 177 17.53 -11.60 -21.07
N MET A 178 18.51 -11.62 -20.15
CA MET A 178 19.85 -11.11 -20.47
C MET A 178 20.55 -11.87 -21.60
N PRO A 179 20.58 -13.23 -21.61
CA PRO A 179 21.03 -14.00 -22.76
C PRO A 179 20.24 -13.71 -24.04
N PHE A 180 18.91 -13.60 -23.95
CA PHE A 180 18.06 -13.24 -25.08
C PHE A 180 18.46 -11.90 -25.68
N ARG A 181 18.55 -10.84 -24.85
CA ARG A 181 18.91 -9.49 -25.26
C ARG A 181 20.29 -9.45 -25.92
N SER A 182 21.28 -10.12 -25.32
CA SER A 182 22.64 -10.16 -25.88
C SER A 182 22.67 -10.81 -27.26
N LYS A 183 21.94 -11.92 -27.45
CA LYS A 183 21.82 -12.57 -28.76
C LYS A 183 21.07 -11.70 -29.75
N PHE A 184 19.93 -11.13 -29.34
CA PHE A 184 19.11 -10.25 -30.16
C PHE A 184 19.95 -9.09 -30.71
N SER A 185 20.64 -8.37 -29.83
CA SER A 185 21.53 -7.27 -30.25
C SER A 185 22.65 -7.74 -31.18
N SER A 186 23.23 -8.91 -30.95
CA SER A 186 24.31 -9.46 -31.80
C SER A 186 23.83 -9.83 -33.21
N TYR A 187 22.63 -10.41 -33.33
CA TYR A 187 22.06 -10.79 -34.62
C TYR A 187 21.63 -9.55 -35.41
N PHE A 188 20.91 -8.62 -34.78
CA PHE A 188 20.46 -7.39 -35.44
C PHE A 188 21.58 -6.37 -35.69
N ALA A 189 22.71 -6.45 -34.96
CA ALA A 189 23.91 -5.65 -35.25
C ALA A 189 24.48 -5.90 -36.66
N LYS A 190 24.23 -7.09 -37.22
CA LYS A 190 24.71 -7.50 -38.55
C LYS A 190 23.70 -7.26 -39.66
N SER A 191 22.47 -6.94 -39.30
CA SER A 191 21.36 -6.77 -40.24
C SER A 191 21.28 -5.33 -40.75
N GLU A 192 20.96 -5.12 -42.04
CA GLU A 192 20.72 -3.79 -42.62
C GLU A 192 19.32 -3.24 -42.28
N VAL A 193 18.85 -3.50 -41.06
CA VAL A 193 17.48 -3.17 -40.64
C VAL A 193 17.35 -1.68 -40.33
N VAL A 194 16.33 -1.06 -40.90
CA VAL A 194 15.88 0.28 -40.50
C VAL A 194 15.02 0.14 -39.24
N PHE A 195 15.67 0.26 -38.08
CA PHE A 195 15.05 -0.03 -36.78
C PHE A 195 13.75 0.71 -36.47
N GLU A 196 13.61 1.96 -36.91
CA GLU A 196 12.36 2.70 -36.75
C GLU A 196 11.21 2.04 -37.53
N GLU A 197 11.46 1.62 -38.77
CA GLU A 197 10.46 0.96 -39.60
C GLU A 197 10.08 -0.39 -39.02
N PHE A 198 11.08 -1.16 -38.62
CA PHE A 198 10.90 -2.46 -37.99
C PHE A 198 10.08 -2.34 -36.68
N PHE A 199 10.34 -1.34 -35.85
CA PHE A 199 9.55 -1.08 -34.64
C PHE A 199 8.06 -0.87 -34.94
N PHE A 200 7.73 0.00 -35.91
CA PHE A 200 6.33 0.23 -36.28
C PHE A 200 5.71 -0.97 -37.01
N GLU A 201 6.48 -1.75 -37.75
CA GLU A 201 6.03 -2.99 -38.38
C GLU A 201 5.62 -4.03 -37.34
N VAL A 202 6.46 -4.28 -36.33
CA VAL A 202 6.14 -5.20 -35.22
C VAL A 202 4.80 -4.84 -34.60
N ILE A 203 4.61 -3.55 -34.28
CA ILE A 203 3.38 -3.07 -33.65
C ILE A 203 2.17 -3.27 -34.58
N HIS A 204 2.32 -2.95 -35.86
CA HIS A 204 1.26 -3.11 -36.85
C HIS A 204 0.84 -4.58 -37.01
N GLU A 205 1.80 -5.48 -37.13
CA GLU A 205 1.57 -6.90 -37.34
C GLU A 205 0.94 -7.58 -36.13
N ILE A 206 1.32 -7.21 -34.90
CA ILE A 206 0.65 -7.69 -33.69
C ILE A 206 -0.76 -7.12 -33.57
N SER A 207 -0.95 -5.83 -33.91
CA SER A 207 -2.26 -5.17 -33.85
C SER A 207 -3.27 -5.77 -34.83
N LYS A 208 -2.83 -6.42 -35.92
CA LYS A 208 -3.71 -7.17 -36.84
C LYS A 208 -4.31 -8.41 -36.17
N ILE A 209 -3.63 -9.00 -35.20
CA ILE A 209 -4.08 -10.22 -34.51
C ILE A 209 -4.93 -9.87 -33.31
N GLU A 210 -4.46 -8.92 -32.50
CA GLU A 210 -5.18 -8.43 -31.33
C GLU A 210 -5.17 -6.90 -31.35
N PRO A 211 -6.23 -6.26 -31.88
CA PRO A 211 -6.32 -4.80 -32.02
C PRO A 211 -6.29 -4.03 -30.69
N ARG A 212 -6.44 -4.71 -29.54
CA ARG A 212 -6.33 -4.11 -28.20
C ARG A 212 -4.91 -4.14 -27.64
N PHE A 213 -3.98 -4.83 -28.30
CA PHE A 213 -2.64 -5.02 -27.79
C PHE A 213 -1.87 -3.69 -27.69
N THR A 214 -1.31 -3.39 -26.52
CA THR A 214 -0.67 -2.10 -26.23
C THR A 214 0.80 -2.27 -25.88
N PHE A 215 1.65 -1.37 -26.40
CA PHE A 215 3.10 -1.36 -26.14
C PHE A 215 3.45 -0.18 -25.25
N ALA A 216 3.90 -0.44 -24.03
CA ALA A 216 4.21 0.60 -23.05
C ALA A 216 5.70 0.59 -22.68
N TYR A 217 6.35 1.74 -22.82
CA TYR A 217 7.78 1.92 -22.53
C TYR A 217 7.98 3.02 -21.47
N LEU A 218 8.47 2.61 -20.31
CA LEU A 218 8.71 3.46 -19.15
C LEU A 218 10.22 3.66 -18.99
N ILE A 219 10.72 4.77 -19.51
CA ILE A 219 12.15 5.05 -19.70
C ILE A 219 12.63 6.04 -18.63
N ASP A 220 13.53 5.59 -17.75
CA ASP A 220 14.11 6.40 -16.67
C ASP A 220 15.51 6.93 -17.02
N GLU A 221 15.98 7.88 -16.21
CA GLU A 221 17.34 8.42 -16.22
C GLU A 221 17.78 9.12 -17.52
N LEU A 222 16.94 9.96 -18.12
CA LEU A 222 17.38 10.86 -19.20
C LEU A 222 18.55 11.76 -18.76
N ASP A 223 18.59 12.12 -17.47
CA ASP A 223 19.69 12.85 -16.86
C ASP A 223 21.03 12.12 -16.89
N SER A 224 21.05 10.78 -17.05
CA SER A 224 22.30 10.02 -17.23
C SER A 224 23.03 10.39 -18.53
N LEU A 225 22.30 10.90 -19.53
CA LEU A 225 22.86 11.31 -20.83
C LEU A 225 23.41 12.75 -20.82
N GLN A 226 23.30 13.48 -19.71
CA GLN A 226 23.71 14.90 -19.66
C GLN A 226 25.20 15.10 -19.99
N ASN A 227 26.05 14.13 -19.65
CA ASN A 227 27.49 14.16 -19.96
C ASN A 227 27.84 13.54 -21.32
N PHE A 228 26.82 13.16 -22.10
CA PHE A 228 26.93 12.41 -23.36
C PHE A 228 26.12 13.14 -24.44
N PRO A 229 26.60 14.30 -24.94
CA PRO A 229 25.81 15.21 -25.77
C PRO A 229 25.39 14.59 -27.12
N ASN A 230 26.23 13.71 -27.68
CA ASN A 230 25.89 13.01 -28.92
C ASN A 230 24.74 12.02 -28.69
N GLU A 231 24.80 11.24 -27.61
CA GLU A 231 23.80 10.27 -27.20
C GLU A 231 22.47 10.97 -26.85
N LEU A 232 22.54 12.12 -26.17
CA LEU A 232 21.39 12.97 -25.89
C LEU A 232 20.72 13.47 -27.18
N GLN A 233 21.53 13.96 -28.14
CA GLN A 233 21.03 14.44 -29.43
C GLN A 233 20.45 13.32 -30.30
N GLU A 234 21.05 12.14 -30.28
CA GLU A 234 20.51 10.95 -30.94
C GLU A 234 19.17 10.53 -30.31
N THR A 235 19.09 10.53 -28.97
CA THR A 235 17.84 10.24 -28.24
C THR A 235 16.75 11.25 -28.61
N ARG A 236 17.08 12.54 -28.64
CA ARG A 236 16.19 13.62 -29.06
C ARG A 236 15.66 13.42 -30.48
N SER A 237 16.56 13.08 -31.41
CA SER A 237 16.20 12.83 -32.81
C SER A 237 15.26 11.62 -32.95
N LEU A 238 15.53 10.53 -32.23
CA LEU A 238 14.70 9.33 -32.20
C LEU A 238 13.31 9.61 -31.66
N ILE A 239 13.20 10.26 -30.50
CA ILE A 239 11.91 10.59 -29.88
C ILE A 239 11.09 11.51 -30.78
N LYS A 240 11.73 12.52 -31.39
CA LYS A 240 11.07 13.40 -32.36
C LYS A 240 10.53 12.62 -33.56
N ALA A 241 11.32 11.71 -34.14
CA ALA A 241 10.90 10.90 -35.29
C ALA A 241 9.71 10.00 -34.93
N LEU A 242 9.79 9.32 -33.77
CA LEU A 242 8.72 8.45 -33.26
C LEU A 242 7.42 9.21 -33.06
N ILE A 243 7.46 10.36 -32.37
CA ILE A 243 6.29 11.20 -32.13
C ILE A 243 5.69 11.67 -33.46
N LYS A 244 6.51 12.23 -34.37
CA LYS A 244 6.04 12.69 -35.68
C LYS A 244 5.37 11.57 -36.46
N ARG A 245 5.97 10.39 -36.50
CA ARG A 245 5.42 9.25 -37.23
C ARG A 245 4.10 8.76 -36.63
N ALA A 246 3.99 8.70 -35.31
CA ALA A 246 2.74 8.37 -34.64
C ALA A 246 1.62 9.36 -34.99
N PHE A 247 1.90 10.67 -34.97
CA PHE A 247 0.92 11.69 -35.34
C PHE A 247 0.59 11.70 -36.84
N GLN A 248 1.59 11.68 -37.71
CA GLN A 248 1.42 11.89 -39.14
C GLN A 248 0.98 10.64 -39.90
N LYS A 249 1.61 9.48 -39.64
CA LYS A 249 1.34 8.24 -40.37
C LYS A 249 0.13 7.50 -39.81
N PHE A 250 -0.08 7.57 -38.50
CA PHE A 250 -1.15 6.83 -37.82
C PHE A 250 -2.29 7.71 -37.34
N SER A 251 -2.26 9.03 -37.57
CA SER A 251 -3.26 9.97 -37.02
C SER A 251 -3.46 9.78 -35.51
N SER A 252 -2.37 9.49 -34.80
CA SER A 252 -2.33 9.11 -33.38
C SER A 252 -3.07 7.82 -33.01
N LYS A 253 -3.70 7.10 -33.95
CA LYS A 253 -4.40 5.83 -33.71
C LYS A 253 -3.41 4.65 -33.70
N ILE A 254 -2.52 4.65 -32.72
CA ILE A 254 -1.56 3.57 -32.49
C ILE A 254 -1.36 3.35 -30.98
N ARG A 255 -1.41 2.10 -30.54
CA ARG A 255 -1.37 1.69 -29.13
C ARG A 255 0.06 1.67 -28.57
N ILE A 256 0.66 2.85 -28.49
CA ILE A 256 2.00 3.04 -27.91
C ILE A 256 1.89 4.05 -26.77
N LEU A 257 2.38 3.67 -25.59
CA LEU A 257 2.51 4.55 -24.43
C LEU A 257 3.99 4.71 -24.09
N ILE A 258 4.50 5.94 -24.04
CA ILE A 258 5.89 6.22 -23.69
C ILE A 258 5.94 7.27 -22.58
N TYR A 259 6.65 6.94 -21.51
CA TYR A 259 7.06 7.90 -20.48
C TYR A 259 8.57 8.01 -20.51
N LEU A 260 9.08 9.23 -20.63
CA LEU A 260 10.50 9.53 -20.57
C LEU A 260 10.79 10.47 -19.40
N VAL A 261 11.70 10.06 -18.52
CA VAL A 261 11.84 10.65 -17.20
C VAL A 261 13.27 11.15 -16.96
N GLY A 262 13.38 12.36 -16.40
CA GLY A 262 14.66 13.01 -16.14
C GLY A 262 14.57 14.06 -15.04
N THR A 263 15.68 14.77 -14.79
CA THR A 263 15.67 15.92 -13.89
C THR A 263 14.94 17.11 -14.53
N SER A 264 14.37 18.01 -13.72
CA SER A 264 13.66 19.19 -14.24
C SER A 264 14.49 19.99 -15.24
N ASN A 265 15.73 20.32 -14.88
CA ASN A 265 16.64 21.05 -15.77
C ASN A 265 16.93 20.27 -17.05
N ASN A 266 17.19 18.95 -16.95
CA ASN A 266 17.51 18.13 -18.11
C ASN A 266 16.32 18.04 -19.09
N ILE A 267 15.11 17.86 -18.59
CA ILE A 267 13.90 17.80 -19.42
C ILE A 267 13.59 19.17 -20.04
N GLU A 268 13.73 20.25 -19.27
CA GLU A 268 13.55 21.61 -19.78
C GLU A 268 14.51 21.91 -20.93
N THR A 269 15.80 21.62 -20.75
CA THR A 269 16.82 21.75 -21.81
C THR A 269 16.54 20.79 -22.99
N PHE A 270 16.10 19.56 -22.72
CA PHE A 270 15.80 18.58 -23.76
C PHE A 270 14.70 19.08 -24.72
N ILE A 271 13.67 19.72 -24.15
CA ILE A 271 12.50 20.23 -24.87
C ILE A 271 12.80 21.58 -25.54
N SER A 272 13.34 22.55 -24.81
CA SER A 272 13.53 23.93 -25.30
C SER A 272 14.59 24.07 -26.39
N GLU A 273 15.56 23.15 -26.46
CA GLU A 273 16.57 23.15 -27.54
C GLU A 273 16.03 22.64 -28.88
N ASP A 274 14.80 22.09 -28.94
CA ASP A 274 14.16 21.64 -30.18
C ASP A 274 12.72 22.14 -30.23
N SER A 275 12.50 23.24 -30.95
CA SER A 275 11.20 23.90 -31.10
C SER A 275 10.10 22.97 -31.61
N VAL A 276 10.45 21.91 -32.34
CA VAL A 276 9.48 20.92 -32.80
C VAL A 276 9.02 20.04 -31.65
N ILE A 277 9.94 19.55 -30.82
CA ILE A 277 9.59 18.80 -29.60
C ILE A 277 8.79 19.69 -28.65
N GLU A 278 9.22 20.92 -28.43
CA GLU A 278 8.50 21.90 -27.61
C GLU A 278 7.05 22.07 -28.07
N SER A 279 6.83 22.27 -29.38
CA SER A 279 5.48 22.41 -29.94
C SER A 279 4.62 21.16 -29.78
N LEU A 280 5.21 19.97 -29.90
CA LEU A 280 4.48 18.70 -29.90
C LEU A 280 4.10 18.26 -28.48
N VAL A 281 5.02 18.40 -27.51
CA VAL A 281 4.89 17.77 -26.19
C VAL A 281 5.25 18.67 -25.01
N GLY A 282 5.61 19.94 -25.23
CA GLY A 282 5.97 20.86 -24.14
C GLY A 282 4.83 21.08 -23.12
N HIS A 283 3.57 20.97 -23.56
CA HIS A 283 2.39 21.07 -22.69
C HIS A 283 1.98 19.73 -22.01
N LEU A 284 2.72 18.66 -22.28
CA LEU A 284 2.46 17.30 -21.78
C LEU A 284 3.40 16.88 -20.64
N VAL A 285 4.24 17.79 -20.16
CA VAL A 285 5.23 17.52 -19.10
C VAL A 285 4.55 17.43 -17.73
N ILE A 286 4.80 16.33 -17.00
CA ILE A 286 4.46 16.17 -15.60
C ILE A 286 5.60 16.73 -14.76
N ASN A 287 5.35 17.82 -14.04
CA ASN A 287 6.34 18.46 -13.18
C ASN A 287 6.19 17.98 -11.74
N LEU A 288 7.16 17.17 -11.28
CA LEU A 288 7.33 16.79 -9.88
C LEU A 288 8.22 17.82 -9.20
N ASN A 289 7.59 18.93 -8.79
CA ASN A 289 8.24 20.04 -8.09
C ASN A 289 8.77 19.63 -6.71
N LYS A 290 9.42 20.58 -6.02
CA LYS A 290 9.80 20.46 -4.60
C LYS A 290 8.59 20.10 -3.71
N GLY A 291 8.86 19.67 -2.48
CA GLY A 291 7.79 19.47 -1.51
C GLY A 291 7.01 20.77 -1.28
N TYR A 292 5.69 20.68 -1.15
CA TYR A 292 4.82 21.80 -0.80
C TYR A 292 4.67 21.89 0.73
N GLY A 293 4.39 23.08 1.26
CA GLY A 293 4.28 23.33 2.70
C GLY A 293 3.36 22.33 3.42
N ASN A 294 2.18 22.13 2.85
CA ASN A 294 1.16 21.19 3.33
C ASN A 294 1.62 19.72 3.28
N GLU A 295 2.45 19.33 2.31
CA GLU A 295 2.98 17.96 2.20
C GLU A 295 3.96 17.64 3.35
N PHE A 296 4.80 18.61 3.73
CA PHE A 296 5.69 18.46 4.89
C PHE A 296 4.90 18.36 6.20
N GLU A 297 3.86 19.19 6.36
CA GLU A 297 2.97 19.12 7.52
C GLU A 297 2.22 17.79 7.58
N MET A 298 1.80 17.25 6.44
CA MET A 298 1.15 15.93 6.37
C MET A 298 2.09 14.82 6.82
N ILE A 299 3.35 14.82 6.35
CA ILE A 299 4.39 13.87 6.79
C ILE A 299 4.61 13.98 8.31
N ARG A 300 4.77 15.20 8.81
CA ARG A 300 4.96 15.47 10.24
C ARG A 300 3.80 14.94 11.07
N THR A 301 2.58 15.30 10.69
CA THR A 301 1.35 14.92 11.40
C THR A 301 1.23 13.40 11.49
N LYS A 302 1.49 12.68 10.40
CA LYS A 302 1.48 11.21 10.37
C LYS A 302 2.47 10.58 11.36
N ILE A 303 3.70 11.10 11.38
CA ILE A 303 4.74 10.60 12.31
C ILE A 303 4.34 10.92 13.76
N ASP A 304 3.89 12.15 14.01
CA ASP A 304 3.47 12.63 15.33
C ASP A 304 2.31 11.79 15.88
N GLU A 305 1.25 11.57 15.10
CA GLU A 305 0.09 10.74 15.49
C GLU A 305 0.50 9.30 15.81
N ARG A 306 1.46 8.75 15.08
CA ARG A 306 1.96 7.38 15.31
C ARG A 306 2.75 7.30 16.61
N ILE A 307 3.59 8.29 16.93
CA ILE A 307 4.31 8.39 18.21
C ILE A 307 3.36 8.61 19.38
N GLU A 308 2.43 9.56 19.26
CA GLU A 308 1.43 9.83 20.28
C GLU A 308 0.59 8.58 20.54
N GLY A 309 0.12 7.92 19.48
CA GLY A 309 -0.66 6.69 19.59
C GLY A 309 0.06 5.54 20.29
N ALA A 310 1.39 5.45 20.16
CA ALA A 310 2.18 4.39 20.78
C ALA A 310 2.56 4.68 22.24
N PHE A 311 2.89 5.94 22.56
CA PHE A 311 3.54 6.29 23.83
C PHE A 311 2.79 7.30 24.70
N LYS A 312 1.61 7.79 24.29
CA LYS A 312 0.81 8.66 25.15
C LYS A 312 0.50 7.97 26.48
N GLY A 313 0.87 8.61 27.60
CA GLY A 313 0.67 8.08 28.95
C GLY A 313 1.84 7.26 29.51
N TYR A 314 2.99 7.16 28.81
CA TYR A 314 4.24 6.70 29.40
C TYR A 314 4.90 7.80 30.23
N LYS A 315 5.72 7.41 31.22
CA LYS A 315 6.32 8.31 32.21
C LYS A 315 7.04 9.52 31.60
N ASN A 316 7.76 9.31 30.50
CA ASN A 316 8.57 10.35 29.84
C ASN A 316 7.90 10.98 28.61
N PHE A 317 6.63 10.63 28.32
CA PHE A 317 5.96 11.07 27.10
C PHE A 317 5.91 12.59 26.97
N SER A 318 5.52 13.30 28.03
CA SER A 318 5.38 14.76 27.98
C SER A 318 6.69 15.47 27.62
N GLN A 319 7.84 14.97 28.11
CA GLN A 319 9.16 15.54 27.80
C GLN A 319 9.57 15.22 26.36
N ALA A 320 9.46 13.96 25.95
CA ALA A 320 9.74 13.54 24.57
C ALA A 320 8.87 14.28 23.56
N TRP A 321 7.58 14.47 23.86
CA TRP A 321 6.64 15.15 22.98
C TRP A 321 6.96 16.63 22.82
N GLN A 322 7.39 17.31 23.87
CA GLN A 322 7.87 18.69 23.77
C GLN A 322 9.14 18.80 22.90
N GLU A 323 10.08 17.84 23.00
CA GLU A 323 11.25 17.81 22.14
C GLU A 323 10.87 17.58 20.67
N ILE A 324 9.94 16.65 20.38
CA ILE A 324 9.43 16.41 19.01
C ILE A 324 8.76 17.66 18.43
N LYS A 325 7.92 18.34 19.22
CA LYS A 325 7.21 19.54 18.76
C LYS A 325 8.15 20.73 18.47
N ARG A 326 9.35 20.75 19.06
CA ARG A 326 10.38 21.78 18.82
C ARG A 326 11.21 21.54 17.56
N ILE A 327 11.12 20.36 16.92
CA ILE A 327 11.81 20.12 15.66
C ILE A 327 11.29 21.10 14.60
N PRO A 328 12.16 21.94 13.99
CA PRO A 328 11.73 22.95 13.03
C PRO A 328 11.25 22.30 11.73
N LEU A 329 10.18 22.85 11.15
CA LEU A 329 9.75 22.49 9.81
C LEU A 329 10.64 23.26 8.81
N ASN A 330 11.49 22.56 8.05
CA ASN A 330 12.34 23.19 7.03
C ASN A 330 11.81 22.87 5.62
N PRO A 331 10.85 23.66 5.07
CA PRO A 331 10.18 23.37 3.81
C PRO A 331 11.05 23.65 2.56
N ALA A 332 12.28 24.13 2.71
CA ALA A 332 13.16 24.45 1.59
C ALA A 332 13.76 23.21 0.87
N GLN A 333 13.40 21.99 1.29
CA GLN A 333 14.04 20.74 0.85
C GLN A 333 13.10 19.82 0.05
N THR A 334 13.57 18.66 -0.41
CA THR A 334 12.71 17.62 -1.01
C THR A 334 12.01 16.81 0.07
N LEU A 335 10.84 16.22 -0.24
CA LEU A 335 10.11 15.37 0.71
C LEU A 335 11.00 14.25 1.27
N ARG A 336 11.85 13.64 0.43
CA ARG A 336 12.80 12.59 0.83
C ARG A 336 13.77 13.07 1.89
N ARG A 337 14.38 14.24 1.66
CA ARG A 337 15.33 14.81 2.59
C ARG A 337 14.64 15.22 3.90
N PHE A 338 13.45 15.81 3.82
CA PHE A 338 12.64 16.12 4.99
C PHE A 338 12.31 14.87 5.82
N CYS A 339 11.86 13.78 5.19
CA CYS A 339 11.63 12.51 5.87
C CYS A 339 12.90 11.99 6.56
N GLN A 340 14.05 12.05 5.87
CA GLN A 340 15.33 11.63 6.44
C GLN A 340 15.71 12.45 7.68
N GLU A 341 15.62 13.78 7.62
CA GLU A 341 15.98 14.68 8.71
C GLU A 341 15.00 14.57 9.89
N TYR A 342 13.69 14.67 9.63
CA TYR A 342 12.66 14.63 10.66
C TYR A 342 12.58 13.26 11.35
N ALA A 343 12.54 12.17 10.57
CA ALA A 343 12.48 10.83 11.17
C ALA A 343 13.76 10.47 11.94
N THR A 344 14.94 10.98 11.54
CA THR A 344 16.16 10.81 12.32
C THR A 344 16.06 11.51 13.67
N ALA A 345 15.63 12.77 13.69
CA ALA A 345 15.45 13.51 14.95
C ALA A 345 14.43 12.85 15.88
N VAL A 346 13.28 12.40 15.34
CA VAL A 346 12.27 11.67 16.12
C VAL A 346 12.80 10.33 16.62
N LEU A 347 13.61 9.63 15.83
CA LEU A 347 14.22 8.35 16.22
C LEU A 347 15.23 8.52 17.37
N GLU A 348 16.03 9.59 17.36
CA GLU A 348 16.94 9.93 18.47
C GLU A 348 16.17 10.19 19.77
N ILE A 349 15.07 10.95 19.70
CA ILE A 349 14.19 11.20 20.85
C ILE A 349 13.55 9.89 21.32
N HIS A 350 13.08 9.06 20.39
CA HIS A 350 12.52 7.74 20.71
C HIS A 350 13.53 6.86 21.46
N GLU A 351 14.78 6.78 20.98
CA GLU A 351 15.84 6.00 21.62
C GLU A 351 16.28 6.57 22.97
N LYS A 352 16.13 7.88 23.18
CA LYS A 352 16.41 8.54 24.45
C LYS A 352 15.33 8.26 25.52
N TYR A 353 14.05 8.22 25.14
CA TYR A 353 12.94 8.23 26.11
C TYR A 353 12.11 6.95 26.19
N PHE A 354 12.07 6.14 25.14
CA PHE A 354 11.13 5.01 25.01
C PHE A 354 11.80 3.66 24.70
N LYS A 355 13.14 3.60 24.65
CA LYS A 355 13.93 2.44 24.21
C LYS A 355 13.54 1.10 24.83
N GLU A 356 13.03 1.10 26.06
CA GLU A 356 12.69 -0.10 26.84
C GLU A 356 11.18 -0.34 26.97
N GLU A 357 10.35 0.58 26.46
CA GLU A 357 8.91 0.55 26.66
C GLU A 357 8.22 -0.11 25.46
N PRO A 358 7.44 -1.20 25.66
CA PRO A 358 6.66 -1.80 24.58
C PRO A 358 5.57 -0.83 24.10
N GLU A 359 5.16 -0.89 22.83
CA GLU A 359 4.00 -0.11 22.35
C GLU A 359 2.73 -0.49 23.14
N LYS A 360 1.83 0.47 23.37
CA LYS A 360 0.47 0.15 23.80
C LYS A 360 -0.21 -0.72 22.75
N SER A 361 -0.83 -1.82 23.19
CA SER A 361 -1.56 -2.73 22.31
C SER A 361 -2.67 -1.99 21.56
N PHE A 362 -2.71 -2.21 20.24
CA PHE A 362 -3.81 -1.77 19.38
C PHE A 362 -4.85 -2.89 19.32
N GLU A 363 -5.85 -2.83 20.18
CA GLU A 363 -7.08 -3.61 20.03
C GLU A 363 -8.20 -2.64 19.70
N GLY A 364 -8.71 -2.69 18.48
CA GLY A 364 -9.83 -1.85 18.08
C GLY A 364 -10.74 -2.62 17.15
N ASN A 365 -11.91 -3.03 17.65
CA ASN A 365 -13.17 -3.44 16.98
C ASN A 365 -13.13 -4.22 15.65
N ALA A 366 -11.99 -4.74 15.21
CA ALA A 366 -11.83 -5.44 13.94
C ALA A 366 -12.80 -6.61 13.82
N ARG A 367 -12.99 -7.33 14.94
CA ARG A 367 -13.92 -8.46 15.04
C ARG A 367 -15.38 -8.04 14.82
N GLU A 368 -15.83 -7.00 15.53
CA GLU A 368 -17.20 -6.50 15.43
C GLU A 368 -17.47 -5.94 14.02
N LEU A 369 -16.49 -5.24 13.44
CA LEU A 369 -16.57 -4.70 12.09
C LEU A 369 -16.64 -5.81 11.03
N VAL A 370 -15.78 -6.82 11.11
CA VAL A 370 -15.76 -7.94 10.16
C VAL A 370 -17.03 -8.78 10.31
N GLU A 371 -17.49 -9.04 11.53
CA GLU A 371 -18.75 -9.73 11.76
C GLU A 371 -19.93 -8.96 11.15
N ALA A 372 -19.98 -7.64 11.32
CA ALA A 372 -21.02 -6.80 10.72
C ALA A 372 -20.96 -6.82 9.18
N GLN A 373 -19.77 -6.72 8.59
CA GLN A 373 -19.58 -6.79 7.14
C GLN A 373 -19.95 -8.16 6.56
N CYS A 374 -19.55 -9.25 7.22
CA CYS A 374 -19.97 -10.61 6.87
C CYS A 374 -21.50 -10.77 6.94
N ARG A 375 -22.12 -10.26 8.00
CA ARG A 375 -23.57 -10.32 8.20
C ARG A 375 -24.33 -9.57 7.10
N GLN A 376 -23.82 -8.42 6.66
CA GLN A 376 -24.36 -7.67 5.54
C GLN A 376 -24.17 -8.40 4.20
N LYS A 377 -22.98 -8.91 3.91
CA LYS A 377 -22.67 -9.60 2.64
C LYS A 377 -23.39 -10.94 2.49
N TRP A 378 -23.64 -11.64 3.59
CA TRP A 378 -24.36 -12.92 3.61
C TRP A 378 -25.83 -12.78 4.05
N GLU A 379 -26.40 -11.58 4.07
CA GLU A 379 -27.76 -11.30 4.57
C GLU A 379 -28.82 -12.22 3.94
N ASN A 380 -28.75 -12.44 2.63
CA ASN A 380 -29.67 -13.30 1.90
C ASN A 380 -29.68 -14.75 2.42
N TYR A 381 -28.52 -15.27 2.83
CA TYR A 381 -28.41 -16.62 3.40
C TYR A 381 -28.87 -16.65 4.86
N LEU A 382 -28.47 -15.65 5.65
CA LEU A 382 -28.79 -15.53 7.07
C LEU A 382 -30.28 -15.27 7.35
N SER A 383 -31.04 -14.83 6.34
CA SER A 383 -32.52 -14.78 6.39
C SER A 383 -33.16 -16.17 6.54
N GLN A 384 -32.44 -17.23 6.18
CA GLN A 384 -32.89 -18.62 6.29
C GLN A 384 -32.43 -19.21 7.63
N LYS A 385 -33.36 -19.81 8.38
CA LYS A 385 -33.10 -20.36 9.73
C LYS A 385 -32.03 -21.45 9.78
N SER A 386 -31.73 -22.11 8.66
CA SER A 386 -30.71 -23.15 8.58
C SER A 386 -29.28 -22.60 8.56
N TYR A 387 -29.12 -21.28 8.37
CA TYR A 387 -27.83 -20.61 8.34
C TYR A 387 -27.54 -19.87 9.65
N THR A 388 -26.32 -19.98 10.14
CA THR A 388 -25.86 -19.28 11.35
C THR A 388 -24.46 -18.71 11.18
N LEU A 389 -24.19 -17.62 11.87
CA LEU A 389 -22.88 -16.98 11.96
C LEU A 389 -22.19 -17.42 13.25
N SER A 390 -20.94 -17.84 13.16
CA SER A 390 -20.10 -18.16 14.31
C SER A 390 -18.84 -17.30 14.26
N SER A 391 -18.62 -16.48 15.29
CA SER A 391 -17.36 -15.76 15.44
C SER A 391 -16.37 -16.57 16.27
N VAL A 392 -15.23 -16.90 15.66
CA VAL A 392 -14.24 -17.79 16.26
C VAL A 392 -13.26 -16.99 17.13
N SER A 393 -12.69 -17.61 18.17
CA SER A 393 -11.70 -16.97 19.04
C SER A 393 -10.48 -16.51 18.24
N THR A 394 -9.94 -15.33 18.58
CA THR A 394 -8.71 -14.73 17.98
C THR A 394 -7.45 -15.57 18.23
N THR A 395 -7.53 -16.62 19.03
CA THR A 395 -6.47 -17.59 19.28
C THR A 395 -6.46 -18.77 18.32
N THR A 396 -7.44 -18.87 17.42
CA THR A 396 -7.52 -19.98 16.46
C THR A 396 -6.52 -19.77 15.34
N VAL A 397 -5.60 -20.73 15.18
CA VAL A 397 -4.58 -20.74 14.13
C VAL A 397 -5.06 -21.64 13.00
N LEU A 398 -5.11 -21.11 11.78
CA LEU A 398 -5.48 -21.84 10.56
C LEU A 398 -4.26 -21.95 9.66
N GLU A 399 -3.84 -23.17 9.34
CA GLU A 399 -2.67 -23.44 8.49
C GLU A 399 -1.39 -22.70 8.97
N GLY A 400 -1.25 -22.48 10.28
CA GLY A 400 -0.13 -21.75 10.88
C GLY A 400 -0.32 -20.23 10.98
N HIS A 401 -1.42 -19.68 10.47
CA HIS A 401 -1.71 -18.25 10.45
C HIS A 401 -2.76 -17.85 11.49
N ALA A 402 -2.54 -16.71 12.15
CA ALA A 402 -3.49 -16.13 13.11
C ALA A 402 -4.02 -14.81 12.54
N PHE A 403 -5.25 -14.84 12.04
CA PHE A 403 -5.94 -13.65 11.54
C PHE A 403 -6.43 -12.78 12.70
N ASP A 404 -6.41 -11.45 12.56
CA ASP A 404 -6.96 -10.50 13.55
C ASP A 404 -8.47 -10.77 13.78
N CYS A 405 -9.18 -11.28 12.77
CA CYS A 405 -10.55 -11.78 12.87
C CYS A 405 -10.82 -12.99 11.94
N TYR A 406 -11.60 -13.95 12.45
CA TYR A 406 -12.09 -15.10 11.71
C TYR A 406 -13.57 -15.40 12.04
N ILE A 407 -14.40 -15.45 11.00
CA ILE A 407 -15.85 -15.63 11.05
C ILE A 407 -16.24 -16.81 10.15
N GLU A 408 -17.16 -17.65 10.61
CA GLU A 408 -17.67 -18.79 9.82
C GLU A 408 -19.17 -18.65 9.57
N LEU A 409 -19.57 -18.92 8.33
CA LEU A 409 -20.97 -19.15 7.97
C LEU A 409 -21.24 -20.65 7.98
N HIS A 410 -22.23 -21.06 8.78
CA HIS A 410 -22.64 -22.45 8.93
C HIS A 410 -24.00 -22.66 8.26
N HIS A 411 -24.19 -23.82 7.63
CA HIS A 411 -25.50 -24.32 7.22
C HIS A 411 -25.67 -25.72 7.78
N ASN A 412 -26.71 -25.95 8.59
CA ASN A 412 -26.94 -27.22 9.29
C ASN A 412 -25.68 -27.74 10.02
N ASN A 413 -25.02 -26.88 10.80
CA ASN A 413 -23.77 -27.14 11.54
C ASN A 413 -22.53 -27.50 10.69
N SER A 414 -22.58 -27.29 9.38
CA SER A 414 -21.41 -27.43 8.50
C SER A 414 -20.91 -26.05 8.07
N CYS A 415 -19.62 -25.78 8.24
CA CYS A 415 -18.99 -24.54 7.73
C CYS A 415 -19.00 -24.58 6.20
N ILE A 416 -19.64 -23.58 5.59
CA ILE A 416 -19.80 -23.48 4.12
C ILE A 416 -19.09 -22.28 3.51
N ALA A 417 -18.82 -21.24 4.31
CA ALA A 417 -18.05 -20.07 3.89
C ALA A 417 -17.33 -19.45 5.09
N ARG A 418 -16.24 -18.73 4.81
CA ARG A 418 -15.36 -18.12 5.81
C ARG A 418 -15.14 -16.64 5.53
N GLY A 419 -15.04 -15.86 6.60
CA GLY A 419 -14.73 -14.45 6.61
C GLY A 419 -13.41 -14.20 7.34
N PHE A 420 -12.44 -13.60 6.67
CA PHE A 420 -11.12 -13.29 7.23
C PHE A 420 -10.96 -11.77 7.35
N GLY A 421 -10.39 -11.29 8.45
CA GLY A 421 -10.18 -9.86 8.66
C GLY A 421 -8.82 -9.55 9.25
N GLU A 422 -8.15 -8.54 8.69
CA GLU A 422 -6.88 -8.00 9.17
C GLU A 422 -7.01 -6.51 9.43
N ALA A 423 -6.65 -6.07 10.64
CA ALA A 423 -6.63 -4.67 11.03
C ALA A 423 -5.19 -4.16 11.14
N LYS A 424 -4.87 -3.21 10.26
CA LYS A 424 -3.53 -2.63 10.14
C LYS A 424 -3.65 -1.11 10.03
N ASN A 425 -2.62 -0.38 10.45
CA ASN A 425 -2.53 1.02 10.09
C ASN A 425 -2.23 1.15 8.60
N TYR A 426 -2.61 2.27 7.97
CA TYR A 426 -2.52 2.43 6.52
C TYR A 426 -1.08 2.22 5.99
N GLU A 427 -0.04 2.56 6.75
CA GLU A 427 1.37 2.38 6.34
C GLU A 427 1.82 0.92 6.35
N LEU A 428 1.13 0.04 7.07
CA LEU A 428 1.41 -1.39 7.08
C LEU A 428 0.62 -2.13 6.01
N LEU A 429 -0.44 -1.53 5.46
CA LEU A 429 -1.30 -2.20 4.48
C LEU A 429 -0.55 -2.62 3.22
N SER A 430 0.30 -1.75 2.68
CA SER A 430 1.05 -2.04 1.45
C SER A 430 2.01 -3.21 1.64
N SER A 431 2.72 -3.23 2.78
CA SER A 431 3.60 -4.35 3.15
C SER A 431 2.85 -5.62 3.52
N HIS A 432 1.65 -5.50 4.09
CA HIS A 432 0.85 -6.63 4.56
C HIS A 432 0.00 -7.25 3.46
N LEU A 433 -0.18 -6.57 2.32
CA LEU A 433 -0.97 -7.09 1.20
C LEU A 433 -0.46 -8.44 0.70
N GLU A 434 0.85 -8.59 0.48
CA GLU A 434 1.39 -9.87 0.02
C GLU A 434 1.34 -10.94 1.12
N THR A 435 1.46 -10.54 2.39
CA THR A 435 1.32 -11.44 3.54
C THR A 435 -0.10 -11.99 3.64
N ILE A 436 -1.12 -11.12 3.68
CA ILE A 436 -2.52 -11.57 3.74
C ILE A 436 -2.89 -12.40 2.51
N LYS A 437 -2.36 -12.05 1.33
CA LYS A 437 -2.60 -12.81 0.10
C LYS A 437 -2.04 -14.23 0.22
N GLN A 438 -0.81 -14.40 0.68
CA GLN A 438 -0.24 -15.72 0.91
C GLN A 438 -1.07 -16.50 1.93
N TRP A 439 -1.48 -15.85 3.02
CA TRP A 439 -2.31 -16.51 4.05
C TRP A 439 -3.66 -16.97 3.49
N LEU A 440 -4.30 -16.15 2.64
CA LEU A 440 -5.55 -16.50 1.97
C LEU A 440 -5.36 -17.67 0.99
N GLU A 441 -4.25 -17.72 0.26
CA GLU A 441 -3.90 -18.84 -0.61
C GLU A 441 -3.71 -20.14 0.20
N ASP A 442 -2.99 -20.07 1.32
CA ASP A 442 -2.70 -21.22 2.19
C ASP A 442 -3.99 -21.82 2.79
N VAL A 443 -4.93 -20.97 3.21
CA VAL A 443 -6.25 -21.41 3.72
C VAL A 443 -7.26 -21.76 2.64
N LYS A 444 -6.84 -21.76 1.36
CA LYS A 444 -7.65 -22.11 0.18
C LYS A 444 -8.89 -21.23 0.03
N PHE A 445 -8.70 -19.91 0.17
CA PHE A 445 -9.74 -18.88 0.03
C PHE A 445 -10.49 -18.97 -1.31
N LYS A 446 -11.83 -18.94 -1.27
CA LYS A 446 -12.71 -19.03 -2.45
C LYS A 446 -13.62 -17.79 -2.59
N PRO A 447 -13.12 -16.71 -3.21
CA PRO A 447 -13.85 -15.44 -3.31
C PRO A 447 -14.98 -15.42 -4.34
N SER A 448 -15.05 -16.42 -5.22
CA SER A 448 -16.05 -16.51 -6.29
C SER A 448 -16.63 -17.90 -6.35
N ASP A 449 -17.96 -17.99 -6.48
CA ASP A 449 -18.64 -19.27 -6.67
C ASP A 449 -19.50 -19.24 -7.94
N THR A 450 -19.44 -20.31 -8.72
CA THR A 450 -20.27 -20.53 -9.92
C THR A 450 -21.54 -21.31 -9.61
N ASP A 451 -21.65 -21.91 -8.42
CA ASP A 451 -22.63 -22.94 -8.09
C ASP A 451 -23.71 -22.45 -7.10
N GLY A 452 -23.81 -21.14 -6.88
CA GLY A 452 -24.85 -20.52 -6.03
C GLY A 452 -24.64 -20.63 -4.52
N ARG A 453 -23.49 -21.16 -4.07
CA ARG A 453 -23.10 -21.19 -2.65
C ARG A 453 -22.48 -19.85 -2.22
N PRO A 454 -22.54 -19.52 -0.92
CA PRO A 454 -21.90 -18.30 -0.41
C PRO A 454 -20.38 -18.38 -0.57
N SER A 455 -19.81 -17.30 -1.12
CA SER A 455 -18.36 -17.16 -1.29
C SER A 455 -17.67 -16.79 0.04
N ASP A 456 -16.39 -17.12 0.13
CA ASP A 456 -15.54 -16.61 1.20
C ASP A 456 -15.37 -15.09 1.06
N LEU A 457 -15.11 -14.42 2.19
CA LEU A 457 -14.91 -12.99 2.27
C LEU A 457 -13.56 -12.69 2.94
N ALA A 458 -12.85 -11.68 2.44
CA ALA A 458 -11.63 -11.18 3.05
C ALA A 458 -11.71 -9.66 3.22
N PHE A 459 -11.26 -9.16 4.38
CA PHE A 459 -11.35 -7.75 4.73
C PHE A 459 -10.01 -7.21 5.20
N MET A 460 -9.68 -6.02 4.72
CA MET A 460 -8.56 -5.23 5.19
C MET A 460 -9.10 -3.95 5.83
N ILE A 461 -8.76 -3.73 7.10
CA ILE A 461 -9.36 -2.69 7.93
C ILE A 461 -8.29 -1.66 8.29
N ALA A 462 -8.53 -0.39 7.96
CA ALA A 462 -7.61 0.70 8.25
C ALA A 462 -8.30 2.08 8.23
N PRO A 463 -7.67 3.14 8.76
CA PRO A 463 -8.23 4.51 8.71
C PRO A 463 -8.26 5.13 7.31
N SER A 464 -7.41 4.65 6.40
CA SER A 464 -7.34 5.11 5.02
C SER A 464 -6.66 4.04 4.14
N CYS A 465 -6.87 4.11 2.83
CA CYS A 465 -6.20 3.26 1.85
C CYS A 465 -5.91 4.08 0.59
N PRO A 466 -4.66 4.13 0.10
CA PRO A 466 -4.36 4.76 -1.19
C PRO A 466 -5.11 4.09 -2.34
N SER A 467 -5.52 4.85 -3.36
CA SER A 467 -6.35 4.35 -4.47
C SER A 467 -5.74 3.16 -5.21
N LEU A 468 -4.42 3.15 -5.43
CA LEU A 468 -3.75 1.98 -6.03
C LEU A 468 -3.84 0.75 -5.14
N LEU A 469 -3.64 0.91 -3.83
CA LEU A 469 -3.70 -0.21 -2.90
C LEU A 469 -5.12 -0.77 -2.81
N GLN A 470 -6.12 0.10 -2.81
CA GLN A 470 -7.53 -0.30 -2.88
C GLN A 470 -7.80 -1.13 -4.14
N ARG A 471 -7.32 -0.69 -5.32
CA ARG A 471 -7.46 -1.47 -6.56
C ARG A 471 -6.73 -2.82 -6.51
N LYS A 472 -5.55 -2.86 -5.88
CA LYS A 472 -4.82 -4.12 -5.67
C LYS A 472 -5.61 -5.08 -4.76
N LEU A 473 -6.23 -4.56 -3.70
CA LEU A 473 -7.11 -5.34 -2.82
C LEU A 473 -8.33 -5.87 -3.60
N GLU A 474 -8.98 -5.02 -4.41
CA GLU A 474 -10.12 -5.40 -5.24
C GLU A 474 -9.79 -6.52 -6.24
N LEU A 475 -8.64 -6.45 -6.93
CA LEU A 475 -8.17 -7.51 -7.82
C LEU A 475 -7.93 -8.86 -7.11
N LYS A 476 -7.69 -8.82 -5.80
CA LYS A 476 -7.52 -10.01 -4.96
C LYS A 476 -8.80 -10.40 -4.23
N ASN A 477 -9.93 -9.76 -4.54
CA ASN A 477 -11.22 -9.93 -3.86
C ASN A 477 -11.14 -9.70 -2.34
N ILE A 478 -10.30 -8.75 -1.93
CA ILE A 478 -10.17 -8.31 -0.54
C ILE A 478 -10.90 -6.96 -0.42
N TYR A 479 -11.86 -6.87 0.49
CA TYR A 479 -12.63 -5.65 0.72
C TYR A 479 -11.89 -4.70 1.67
N PHE A 480 -11.74 -3.44 1.28
CA PHE A 480 -11.25 -2.42 2.19
C PHE A 480 -12.39 -1.88 3.06
N VAL A 481 -12.16 -1.80 4.38
CA VAL A 481 -13.09 -1.22 5.35
C VAL A 481 -12.42 -0.04 6.02
N GLN A 482 -12.89 1.16 5.70
CA GLN A 482 -12.41 2.37 6.33
C GLN A 482 -12.99 2.49 7.74
N THR A 483 -12.12 2.53 8.75
CA THR A 483 -12.52 2.83 10.12
C THR A 483 -11.49 3.72 10.78
N ASN A 484 -11.95 4.78 11.45
CA ASN A 484 -11.07 5.59 12.27
C ASN A 484 -10.42 4.71 13.33
N LYS A 485 -9.18 5.06 13.68
CA LYS A 485 -8.55 4.51 14.87
C LYS A 485 -9.49 4.74 16.04
N VAL A 486 -9.81 3.69 16.80
CA VAL A 486 -10.51 3.84 18.07
C VAL A 486 -9.59 4.65 18.98
N VAL A 487 -9.86 5.95 19.06
CA VAL A 487 -9.27 6.81 20.08
C VAL A 487 -10.02 6.41 21.34
N SER A 488 -9.38 5.65 22.24
CA SER A 488 -9.87 5.59 23.60
C SER A 488 -10.12 7.03 24.02
N PRO A 489 -11.33 7.39 24.50
CA PRO A 489 -11.59 8.76 24.91
C PRO A 489 -10.43 9.18 25.82
N PRO A 490 -9.95 10.43 25.70
CA PRO A 490 -8.88 10.89 26.58
C PRO A 490 -9.28 10.49 27.97
N ILE A 491 -8.38 9.79 28.68
CA ILE A 491 -8.47 9.71 30.12
C ILE A 491 -8.30 11.17 30.53
N THR A 492 -9.42 11.89 30.61
CA THR A 492 -9.52 13.17 31.27
C THR A 492 -9.20 12.88 32.72
N GLY A 493 -7.90 12.91 33.00
CA GLY A 493 -7.46 13.34 34.32
C GLY A 493 -8.17 14.66 34.57
N ASN A 494 -8.90 14.69 35.69
CA ASN A 494 -9.69 15.81 36.22
C ASN A 494 -11.19 15.81 35.92
N GLU A 495 -11.86 14.65 35.99
CA GLU A 495 -13.12 14.61 36.75
C GLU A 495 -12.80 14.23 38.19
N PRO A 496 -13.40 14.89 39.20
CA PRO A 496 -13.24 14.50 40.59
C PRO A 496 -13.66 13.04 40.71
N GLU A 497 -12.82 12.20 41.35
CA GLU A 497 -13.23 10.86 41.76
C GLU A 497 -14.66 10.95 42.30
N PRO A 498 -15.64 10.19 41.76
CA PRO A 498 -16.87 10.01 42.50
C PRO A 498 -16.41 9.39 43.82
N GLN A 499 -16.66 10.10 44.93
CA GLN A 499 -16.42 9.57 46.26
C GLN A 499 -16.86 8.10 46.25
N PRO A 500 -16.00 7.15 46.67
CA PRO A 500 -16.39 5.76 46.64
C PRO A 500 -17.65 5.63 47.48
N SER A 501 -18.78 5.35 46.83
CA SER A 501 -19.99 4.96 47.53
C SER A 501 -19.63 3.70 48.30
N SER A 502 -19.39 3.85 49.60
CA SER A 502 -18.97 2.76 50.47
C SER A 502 -19.97 1.61 50.33
N VAL A 503 -19.50 0.46 49.85
CA VAL A 503 -20.37 -0.69 49.61
C VAL A 503 -20.67 -1.32 50.96
N ASP A 504 -21.92 -1.18 51.41
CA ASP A 504 -22.40 -1.91 52.57
C ASP A 504 -22.63 -3.37 52.20
N ILE A 505 -21.85 -4.27 52.80
CA ILE A 505 -21.88 -5.68 52.43
C ILE A 505 -23.19 -6.36 52.82
N ASN A 506 -23.87 -5.86 53.85
CA ASN A 506 -25.10 -6.44 54.35
C ASN A 506 -26.24 -6.21 53.34
N THR A 507 -26.28 -5.03 52.71
CA THR A 507 -27.40 -4.62 51.84
C THR A 507 -27.08 -4.61 50.33
N ALA A 508 -25.81 -4.52 49.92
CA ALA A 508 -25.45 -4.33 48.51
C ALA A 508 -25.82 -5.52 47.61
N GLU A 509 -26.09 -5.25 46.33
CA GLU A 509 -26.30 -6.31 45.34
C GLU A 509 -25.03 -7.14 45.10
N LYS A 510 -25.21 -8.40 44.68
CA LYS A 510 -24.10 -9.35 44.47
C LYS A 510 -23.00 -8.78 43.56
N ASN A 511 -23.37 -8.09 42.48
CA ASN A 511 -22.41 -7.52 41.53
C ASN A 511 -21.52 -6.44 42.16
N LEU A 512 -22.09 -5.62 43.06
CA LEU A 512 -21.34 -4.60 43.79
C LEU A 512 -20.38 -5.23 44.79
N ILE A 513 -20.76 -6.32 45.43
CA ILE A 513 -19.89 -7.07 46.35
C ILE A 513 -18.74 -7.75 45.61
N VAL A 514 -19.00 -8.36 44.45
CA VAL A 514 -17.95 -8.95 43.61
C VAL A 514 -16.93 -7.89 43.19
N ASN A 515 -17.40 -6.71 42.79
CA ASN A 515 -16.53 -5.60 42.45
C ASN A 515 -15.75 -5.08 43.67
N ALA A 516 -16.43 -4.92 44.82
CA ALA A 516 -15.80 -4.50 46.07
C ALA A 516 -14.72 -5.49 46.53
N PHE A 517 -14.89 -6.79 46.33
CA PHE A 517 -13.92 -7.82 46.72
C PHE A 517 -12.84 -8.10 45.66
N LYS A 518 -12.87 -7.43 44.49
CA LYS A 518 -11.83 -7.61 43.46
C LYS A 518 -10.43 -7.35 44.04
N GLY A 519 -9.52 -8.30 43.85
CA GLY A 519 -8.14 -8.24 44.37
C GLY A 519 -7.91 -8.78 45.78
N THR A 520 -8.95 -9.22 46.51
CA THR A 520 -8.80 -9.79 47.87
C THR A 520 -8.48 -11.28 47.88
N GLY A 521 -8.74 -11.99 46.77
CA GLY A 521 -8.60 -13.45 46.68
C GLY A 521 -9.88 -14.23 47.05
N ILE A 522 -10.99 -13.53 47.32
CA ILE A 522 -12.31 -14.15 47.50
C ILE A 522 -12.84 -14.65 46.15
N LYS A 523 -13.17 -15.94 46.09
CA LYS A 523 -13.74 -16.59 44.90
C LYS A 523 -15.26 -16.39 44.84
N GLY A 524 -15.84 -16.49 43.64
CA GLY A 524 -17.29 -16.36 43.42
C GLY A 524 -18.12 -17.30 44.30
N THR A 525 -17.67 -18.53 44.53
CA THR A 525 -18.35 -19.50 45.42
C THR A 525 -18.41 -19.04 46.89
N THR A 526 -17.39 -18.32 47.36
CA THR A 526 -17.39 -17.73 48.70
C THR A 526 -18.34 -16.54 48.79
N VAL A 527 -18.45 -15.75 47.71
CA VAL A 527 -19.45 -14.67 47.60
C VAL A 527 -20.86 -15.27 47.60
N ASP A 528 -21.11 -16.35 46.85
CA ASP A 528 -22.41 -17.02 46.82
C ASP A 528 -22.83 -17.53 48.19
N ARG A 529 -21.87 -18.10 48.96
CA ARG A 529 -22.12 -18.52 50.35
C ARG A 529 -22.42 -17.33 51.25
N PHE A 530 -21.69 -16.23 51.10
CA PHE A 530 -21.94 -15.00 51.85
C PHE A 530 -23.34 -14.44 51.59
N ILE A 531 -23.74 -14.32 50.31
CA ILE A 531 -25.07 -13.80 49.92
C ILE A 531 -26.20 -14.62 50.55
N LYS A 532 -26.00 -15.93 50.74
CA LYS A 532 -26.98 -16.79 51.45
C LYS A 532 -26.98 -16.56 52.96
N LEU A 533 -25.80 -16.46 53.58
CA LEU A 533 -25.68 -16.29 55.03
C LEU A 533 -26.22 -14.94 55.52
N ARG A 534 -26.03 -13.88 54.73
CA ARG A 534 -26.48 -12.53 55.09
C ARG A 534 -28.01 -12.37 55.11
N ILE A 535 -28.77 -13.29 54.53
CA ILE A 535 -30.25 -13.28 54.61
C ILE A 535 -30.72 -13.50 56.06
N SER A 536 -29.94 -14.24 56.86
CA SER A 536 -30.27 -14.60 58.24
C SER A 536 -29.44 -13.88 59.30
N LYS A 537 -28.43 -13.10 58.91
CA LYS A 537 -27.47 -12.46 59.83
C LYS A 537 -26.76 -11.30 59.16
N ASP A 538 -26.88 -10.11 59.74
CA ASP A 538 -26.03 -8.97 59.40
C ASP A 538 -24.67 -9.09 60.10
N TYR A 539 -23.61 -8.70 59.39
CA TYR A 539 -22.25 -8.70 59.92
C TYR A 539 -21.90 -7.33 60.46
N LYS A 540 -21.45 -7.25 61.71
CA LYS A 540 -21.14 -5.95 62.37
C LYS A 540 -19.72 -5.48 62.12
N ASN A 541 -18.82 -6.40 61.78
CA ASN A 541 -17.40 -6.11 61.56
C ASN A 541 -16.75 -7.18 60.68
N LEU A 542 -15.53 -6.88 60.26
CA LEU A 542 -14.74 -7.79 59.43
C LEU A 542 -14.38 -9.09 60.13
N ASP A 543 -14.26 -9.10 61.47
CA ASP A 543 -13.89 -10.29 62.23
C ASP A 543 -15.00 -11.34 62.23
N GLU A 544 -16.25 -10.93 62.45
CA GLU A 544 -17.44 -11.79 62.34
C GLU A 544 -17.59 -12.35 60.93
N PHE A 545 -17.40 -11.49 59.92
CA PHE A 545 -17.47 -11.88 58.51
C PHE A 545 -16.37 -12.87 58.12
N ALA A 546 -15.13 -12.62 58.55
CA ALA A 546 -13.99 -13.49 58.25
C ALA A 546 -14.11 -14.85 58.94
N SER A 547 -14.65 -14.88 60.17
CA SER A 547 -14.86 -16.11 60.94
C SER A 547 -15.90 -17.02 60.27
N ASP A 548 -17.09 -16.50 59.95
CA ASP A 548 -18.18 -17.30 59.36
C ASP A 548 -17.83 -17.81 57.96
N LEU A 549 -17.08 -17.01 57.19
CA LEU A 549 -16.61 -17.39 55.87
C LEU A 549 -15.28 -18.15 55.89
N LYS A 550 -14.72 -18.45 57.08
CA LYS A 550 -13.45 -19.18 57.24
C LYS A 550 -12.35 -18.61 56.32
N LEU A 551 -12.21 -17.28 56.29
CA LEU A 551 -11.24 -16.60 55.44
C LEU A 551 -9.82 -16.80 55.99
N THR A 552 -8.84 -16.84 55.09
CA THR A 552 -7.42 -16.86 55.50
C THR A 552 -6.98 -15.48 55.99
N GLN A 553 -5.94 -15.45 56.82
CA GLN A 553 -5.39 -14.20 57.36
C GLN A 553 -4.99 -13.20 56.26
N ASN A 554 -4.38 -13.68 55.16
CA ASN A 554 -4.02 -12.84 54.01
C ASN A 554 -5.25 -12.21 53.31
N VAL A 555 -6.36 -12.95 53.19
CA VAL A 555 -7.61 -12.41 52.62
C VAL A 555 -8.22 -11.38 53.57
N LYS A 556 -8.17 -11.64 54.88
CA LYS A 556 -8.64 -10.72 55.93
C LYS A 556 -7.87 -9.40 55.91
N GLU A 557 -6.54 -9.43 55.80
CA GLU A 557 -5.71 -8.21 55.70
C GLU A 557 -6.02 -7.39 54.44
N LYS A 558 -6.26 -8.05 53.30
CA LYS A 558 -6.65 -7.37 52.06
C LYS A 558 -8.05 -6.76 52.13
N LEU A 559 -8.97 -7.38 52.87
CA LEU A 559 -10.28 -6.80 53.15
C LEU A 559 -10.20 -5.64 54.13
N GLN A 560 -9.39 -5.75 55.18
CA GLN A 560 -9.18 -4.67 56.15
C GLN A 560 -8.69 -3.40 55.45
N LYS A 561 -7.73 -3.51 54.53
CA LYS A 561 -7.29 -2.37 53.69
C LYS A 561 -8.43 -1.72 52.90
N LYS A 562 -9.44 -2.48 52.48
CA LYS A 562 -10.61 -1.92 51.77
C LYS A 562 -11.62 -1.29 52.71
N VAL A 563 -11.73 -1.78 53.94
CA VAL A 563 -12.52 -1.16 55.02
C VAL A 563 -11.88 0.16 55.43
N ASP A 564 -10.55 0.17 55.66
CA ASP A 564 -9.78 1.36 56.04
C ASP A 564 -9.83 2.45 54.94
N GLN A 565 -9.91 2.04 53.67
CA GLN A 565 -10.08 2.92 52.51
C GLN A 565 -11.54 3.36 52.29
N GLY A 566 -12.48 2.99 53.16
CA GLY A 566 -13.89 3.33 53.05
C GLY A 566 -14.64 2.67 51.88
N LYS A 567 -14.00 1.72 51.17
CA LYS A 567 -14.56 1.04 49.99
C LYS A 567 -15.63 0.01 50.37
N ILE A 568 -15.57 -0.49 51.59
CA ILE A 568 -16.47 -1.50 52.16
C ILE A 568 -16.86 -1.08 53.57
N ARG A 569 -18.14 -1.24 53.94
CA ARG A 569 -18.63 -1.02 55.31
C ARG A 569 -19.56 -2.15 55.76
N PHE A 570 -19.73 -2.23 57.08
CA PHE A 570 -20.59 -3.15 57.80
C PHE A 570 -21.59 -2.26 58.56
N LEU A 571 -22.76 -1.98 57.98
CA LEU A 571 -23.81 -1.19 58.65
C LEU A 571 -24.66 -2.07 59.56
#